data_AF-A0A7V9ASV9-F1
#
_entry.id   AF-A0A7V9ASV9-F1
#
_cell.length_a   1.000
_cell.length_b   1.000
_cell.length_c   1.000
_cell.angle_alpha   90.00
_cell.angle_beta   90.00
_cell.angle_gamma   90.00
#
_symmetry.space_group_name_H-M   'P 1'
#
loop_
_entity.id
_entity.type
_entity.pdbx_description
1 polymer ?
#
loop_
_entity_poly.entity_id
_entity_poly.type
_entity_poly.pdbx_seq_one_letter_code
_entity_poly.pdbx_strand_id
1 'polypeptide(L)'
;MRIASLVPSATELLFALGLGESVVGVTHECDFPAAARSLPHLTRTVIGEGLDAAEIDRAVRERTERGEALYELDAECLAALDSELIVTQAVCAVCAVSFDDVISVAAGLPSRPRVISLDPSTLGEMLADVERLGAATGAHRAAERLLADAHARLER
;
A
#
# COMPACT_ATOMS: atom_id res chain seq x y z
N MET A 1 9.06 -7.92 -12.66
CA MET A 1 8.09 -6.91 -12.19
C MET A 1 8.59 -6.37 -10.86
N ARG A 2 8.62 -5.05 -10.71
CA ARG A 2 8.99 -4.35 -9.48
C ARG A 2 7.77 -3.64 -8.90
N ILE A 3 7.40 -3.96 -7.67
CA ILE A 3 6.13 -3.55 -7.05
C ILE A 3 6.43 -2.68 -5.82
N ALA A 4 5.88 -1.47 -5.80
CA ALA A 4 5.81 -0.64 -4.61
C ALA A 4 4.43 -0.85 -3.94
N SER A 5 4.42 -1.17 -2.65
CA SER A 5 3.18 -1.36 -1.88
C SER A 5 3.00 -0.24 -0.86
N LEU A 6 1.99 0.59 -1.06
CA LEU A 6 1.73 1.78 -0.25
C LEU A 6 0.66 1.55 0.81
N VAL A 7 0.43 0.29 1.20
CA VAL A 7 -0.46 -0.07 2.30
C VAL A 7 -0.12 -1.45 2.90
N PRO A 8 -0.18 -1.64 4.23
CA PRO A 8 0.17 -2.92 4.85
C PRO A 8 -0.63 -4.11 4.32
N SER A 9 -1.96 -3.99 4.21
CA SER A 9 -2.84 -5.05 3.73
C SER A 9 -2.45 -5.57 2.32
N ALA A 10 -2.10 -4.67 1.40
CA ALA A 10 -1.66 -5.06 0.07
C ALA A 10 -0.25 -5.68 0.09
N THR A 11 0.62 -5.24 1.00
CA THR A 11 1.93 -5.88 1.20
C THR A 11 1.73 -7.33 1.59
N GLU A 12 0.91 -7.60 2.61
CA GLU A 12 0.61 -8.97 3.02
C GLU A 12 0.02 -9.82 1.90
N LEU A 13 -0.91 -9.24 1.13
CA LEU A 13 -1.52 -9.92 -0.02
C LEU A 13 -0.50 -10.26 -1.11
N LEU A 14 0.40 -9.33 -1.45
CA LEU A 14 1.47 -9.57 -2.43
C LEU A 14 2.39 -10.72 -1.98
N PHE A 15 2.77 -10.74 -0.70
CA PHE A 15 3.56 -11.84 -0.14
C PHE A 15 2.78 -13.17 -0.16
N ALA A 16 1.49 -13.16 0.19
CA ALA A 16 0.63 -14.35 0.12
C ALA A 16 0.45 -14.89 -1.31
N LEU A 17 0.51 -14.02 -2.31
CA LEU A 17 0.53 -14.40 -3.74
C LEU A 17 1.89 -14.92 -4.22
N GLY A 18 2.91 -14.97 -3.36
CA GLY A 18 4.26 -15.41 -3.70
C GLY A 18 5.10 -14.36 -4.41
N LEU A 19 4.72 -13.07 -4.30
CA LEU A 19 5.38 -11.95 -4.99
C LEU A 19 6.36 -11.19 -4.10
N GLY A 20 6.73 -11.73 -2.93
CA GLY A 20 7.60 -11.06 -1.96
C GLY A 20 8.90 -10.50 -2.58
N GLU A 21 9.57 -11.29 -3.42
CA GLU A 21 10.80 -10.88 -4.14
C GLU A 21 10.55 -9.79 -5.20
N SER A 22 9.30 -9.60 -5.61
CA SER A 22 8.89 -8.51 -6.51
C SER A 22 8.53 -7.23 -5.76
N VAL A 23 8.35 -7.27 -4.42
CA VAL A 23 8.07 -6.08 -3.62
C VAL A 23 9.38 -5.36 -3.32
N VAL A 24 9.54 -4.14 -3.85
CA VAL A 24 10.79 -3.37 -3.79
C VAL A 24 10.76 -2.23 -2.79
N GLY A 25 9.57 -1.88 -2.29
CA GLY A 25 9.39 -0.86 -1.26
C GLY A 25 7.98 -0.93 -0.67
N VAL A 26 7.87 -0.56 0.60
CA VAL A 26 6.67 -0.71 1.43
C VAL A 26 6.39 0.57 2.23
N THR A 27 5.28 0.65 2.95
CA THR A 27 5.06 1.75 3.92
C THR A 27 5.88 1.54 5.19
N HIS A 28 6.09 2.61 5.97
CA HIS A 28 6.71 2.52 7.30
C HIS A 28 5.89 1.70 8.32
N GLU A 29 4.62 1.41 8.04
CA GLU A 29 3.75 0.58 8.88
C GLU A 29 3.80 -0.90 8.52
N CYS A 30 4.44 -1.27 7.40
CA CYS A 30 4.49 -2.65 6.93
C CYS A 30 5.43 -3.49 7.79
N ASP A 31 4.84 -4.38 8.59
CA ASP A 31 5.57 -5.12 9.62
C ASP A 31 5.40 -6.65 9.51
N PHE A 32 4.58 -7.10 8.55
CA PHE A 32 4.33 -8.49 8.19
C PHE A 32 4.32 -8.70 6.66
N PRO A 33 4.82 -9.85 6.16
CA PRO A 33 5.65 -10.81 6.90
C PRO A 33 6.99 -10.17 7.31
N ALA A 34 7.76 -10.83 8.19
CA ALA A 34 8.99 -10.24 8.75
C ALA A 34 9.98 -9.73 7.67
N ALA A 35 9.98 -10.33 6.48
CA ALA A 35 10.78 -9.87 5.35
C ALA A 35 10.43 -8.43 4.90
N ALA A 36 9.18 -8.00 5.01
CA ALA A 36 8.73 -6.65 4.64
C ALA A 36 9.45 -5.55 5.45
N ARG A 37 9.80 -5.83 6.71
CA ARG A 37 10.53 -4.87 7.58
C ARG A 37 11.92 -4.50 7.09
N SER A 38 12.50 -5.30 6.20
CA SER A 38 13.82 -5.04 5.61
C SER A 38 13.75 -4.27 4.30
N LEU A 39 12.54 -4.05 3.76
CA LEU A 39 12.34 -3.32 2.52
C LEU A 39 12.40 -1.79 2.76
N PRO A 40 12.83 -1.01 1.77
CA PRO A 40 12.80 0.45 1.86
C PRO A 40 11.40 0.98 2.17
N HIS A 41 11.32 1.90 3.13
CA HIS A 41 10.08 2.61 3.43
C HIS A 41 9.87 3.75 2.43
N LEU A 42 8.72 3.75 1.78
CA LEU A 42 8.30 4.71 0.77
C LEU A 42 7.44 5.83 1.32
N THR A 43 7.02 5.73 2.58
CA THR A 43 6.19 6.75 3.22
C THR A 43 6.80 7.19 4.53
N ARG A 44 6.62 8.47 4.86
CA ARG A 44 7.02 9.05 6.15
C ARG A 44 5.87 9.81 6.78
N THR A 45 5.78 9.79 8.09
CA THR A 45 4.89 10.68 8.83
C THR A 45 5.44 12.11 8.82
N VAL A 46 4.55 13.07 8.64
CA VAL A 46 4.87 14.48 8.80
C VAL A 46 4.57 14.99 10.21
N ILE A 47 4.00 14.14 11.07
CA ILE A 47 3.79 14.43 12.50
C ILE A 47 5.12 14.20 13.22
N GLY A 48 5.52 15.16 14.07
CA GLY A 48 6.81 15.11 14.77
C GLY A 48 6.92 13.89 15.71
N GLU A 49 8.15 13.40 15.88
CA GLU A 49 8.46 12.36 16.86
C GLU A 49 8.43 12.91 18.30
N GLY A 50 8.13 12.05 19.27
CA GLY A 50 8.20 12.39 20.70
C GLY A 50 7.06 13.26 21.23
N LEU A 51 6.02 13.50 20.43
CA LEU A 51 4.82 14.22 20.83
C LEU A 51 3.95 13.38 21.78
N ASP A 52 3.30 14.04 22.73
CA ASP A 52 2.26 13.40 23.52
C ASP A 52 0.94 13.24 22.74
N ALA A 53 -0.02 12.51 23.32
CA ALA A 53 -1.30 12.23 22.64
C ALA A 53 -2.12 13.50 22.33
N ALA A 54 -2.06 14.53 23.19
CA ALA A 54 -2.79 15.78 22.97
C ALA A 54 -2.12 16.63 21.89
N GLU A 55 -0.79 16.60 21.84
CA GLU A 55 0.00 17.25 20.79
C GLU A 55 -0.21 16.60 19.43
N ILE A 56 -0.24 15.25 19.37
CA ILE A 56 -0.58 14.49 18.16
C ILE A 56 -1.99 14.86 17.69
N ASP A 57 -2.98 14.84 18.59
CA ASP A 57 -4.37 15.16 18.26
C ASP A 57 -4.50 16.57 17.67
N ARG A 58 -3.83 17.55 18.28
CA ARG A 58 -3.80 18.93 17.76
C ARG A 58 -3.15 18.99 16.37
N ALA A 59 -1.98 18.38 16.18
CA ALA A 59 -1.26 18.41 14.91
C ALA A 59 -2.06 17.73 13.78
N VAL A 60 -2.74 16.62 14.10
CA VAL A 60 -3.62 15.92 13.15
C VAL A 60 -4.83 16.78 12.77
N ARG A 61 -5.49 17.43 13.74
CA ARG A 61 -6.63 18.34 13.48
C ARG A 61 -6.22 19.50 12.59
N GLU A 62 -5.13 20.19 12.93
CA GLU A 62 -4.65 21.35 12.17
C GLU A 62 -4.39 21.02 10.70
N ARG A 63 -3.78 19.85 10.41
CA ARG A 63 -3.58 19.39 9.04
C ARG A 63 -4.86 18.99 8.33
N THR A 64 -5.73 18.27 9.03
CA THR A 64 -7.02 17.83 8.48
C THR A 64 -7.88 19.04 8.09
N GLU A 65 -7.92 20.09 8.93
CA GLU A 65 -8.62 21.34 8.64
C GLU A 65 -8.06 22.08 7.42
N ARG A 66 -6.77 21.88 7.11
CA ARG A 66 -6.08 22.42 5.94
C ARG A 66 -6.15 21.51 4.71
N GLY A 67 -6.75 20.31 4.84
CA GLY A 67 -6.78 19.31 3.78
C GLY A 67 -5.42 18.70 3.45
N GLU A 68 -4.48 18.74 4.39
CA GLU A 68 -3.12 18.20 4.23
C GLU A 68 -3.05 16.74 4.71
N ALA A 69 -2.37 15.88 3.95
CA ALA A 69 -2.16 14.48 4.34
C ALA A 69 -1.22 14.36 5.55
N LEU A 70 -1.40 13.31 6.35
CA LEU A 70 -0.50 13.00 7.49
C LEU A 70 0.78 12.27 7.07
N TYR A 71 0.83 11.80 5.83
CA TYR A 71 1.94 11.02 5.31
C TYR A 71 2.37 11.54 3.94
N GLU A 72 3.68 11.53 3.72
CA GLU A 72 4.29 11.91 2.45
C GLU A 72 4.89 10.68 1.76
N LEU A 73 4.87 10.71 0.43
CA LEU A 73 5.48 9.70 -0.42
C LEU A 73 6.92 10.10 -0.79
N ASP A 74 7.87 9.19 -0.62
CA ASP A 74 9.26 9.37 -1.02
C ASP A 74 9.42 9.10 -2.54
N ALA A 75 9.19 10.15 -3.32
CA ALA A 75 9.28 10.10 -4.78
C ALA A 75 10.70 9.78 -5.28
N GLU A 76 11.74 10.21 -4.56
CA GLU A 76 13.13 9.95 -4.93
C GLU A 76 13.46 8.46 -4.75
N CYS A 77 13.08 7.89 -3.62
CA CYS A 77 13.22 6.45 -3.35
C CYS A 77 12.40 5.63 -4.35
N LEU A 78 11.16 6.01 -4.64
CA LEU A 78 10.33 5.37 -5.67
C LEU A 78 10.99 5.39 -7.06
N ALA A 79 11.56 6.52 -7.46
CA ALA A 79 12.27 6.64 -8.74
C ALA A 79 13.50 5.74 -8.79
N ALA A 80 14.31 5.73 -7.72
CA ALA A 80 15.49 4.89 -7.61
C ALA A 80 15.16 3.38 -7.63
N LEU A 81 13.98 3.03 -7.09
CA LEU A 81 13.48 1.66 -7.08
C LEU A 81 12.84 1.24 -8.40
N ASP A 82 12.72 2.10 -9.41
CA ASP A 82 12.25 1.74 -10.76
C ASP A 82 10.99 0.85 -10.73
N SER A 83 10.00 1.23 -9.92
CA SER A 83 8.79 0.43 -9.76
C SER A 83 7.95 0.47 -11.03
N GLU A 84 7.33 -0.66 -11.38
CA GLU A 84 6.47 -0.85 -12.55
C GLU A 84 4.98 -0.87 -12.17
N LEU A 85 4.71 -1.20 -10.90
CA LEU A 85 3.38 -1.25 -10.32
C LEU A 85 3.41 -0.60 -8.93
N ILE A 86 2.49 0.33 -8.68
CA ILE A 86 2.16 0.84 -7.36
C ILE A 86 0.82 0.25 -6.94
N VAL A 87 0.77 -0.39 -5.78
CA VAL A 87 -0.47 -0.85 -5.15
C VAL A 87 -0.74 0.04 -3.94
N THR A 88 -1.91 0.67 -3.89
CA THR A 88 -2.30 1.63 -2.85
C THR A 88 -3.75 1.38 -2.41
N GLN A 89 -4.25 2.17 -1.47
CA GLN A 89 -5.66 2.30 -1.15
C GLN A 89 -6.02 3.79 -1.04
N ALA A 90 -7.26 4.14 -1.35
CA ALA A 90 -7.86 5.47 -1.25
C ALA A 90 -8.91 5.53 -0.11
N VAL A 91 -8.77 4.67 0.90
CA VAL A 91 -9.79 4.47 1.96
C VAL A 91 -9.86 5.65 2.95
N CYS A 92 -8.77 6.39 3.14
CA CYS A 92 -8.69 7.46 4.11
C CYS A 92 -8.01 8.70 3.53
N ALA A 93 -8.75 9.81 3.41
CA ALA A 93 -8.23 11.07 2.88
C ALA A 93 -7.23 11.79 3.82
N VAL A 94 -7.10 11.32 5.06
CA VAL A 94 -6.30 11.96 6.12
C VAL A 94 -5.12 11.09 6.54
N CYS A 95 -5.41 9.83 6.83
CA CYS A 95 -4.50 8.87 7.45
C CYS A 95 -3.75 7.97 6.45
N ALA A 96 -3.74 8.33 5.18
CA ALA A 96 -2.94 7.68 4.16
C ALA A 96 -2.36 8.75 3.22
N VAL A 97 -1.36 8.36 2.43
CA VAL A 97 -0.97 9.18 1.27
C VAL A 97 -2.18 9.28 0.35
N SER A 98 -2.51 10.50 -0.10
CA SER A 98 -3.69 10.69 -0.94
C SER A 98 -3.53 9.98 -2.29
N PHE A 99 -4.63 9.46 -2.83
CA PHE A 99 -4.59 8.78 -4.13
C PHE A 99 -4.12 9.74 -5.25
N ASP A 100 -4.54 11.00 -5.19
CA ASP A 100 -4.13 12.03 -6.15
C ASP A 100 -2.62 12.28 -6.11
N ASP A 101 -2.01 12.29 -4.92
CA ASP A 101 -0.55 12.40 -4.78
C ASP A 101 0.16 11.18 -5.37
N VAL A 102 -0.35 9.97 -5.13
CA VAL A 102 0.21 8.75 -5.72
C VAL A 102 0.18 8.80 -7.24
N ILE A 103 -0.95 9.23 -7.83
CA ILE A 103 -1.09 9.38 -9.28
C ILE A 103 -0.15 10.46 -9.83
N SER A 104 -0.08 11.61 -9.15
CA SER A 104 0.79 12.72 -9.52
C SER A 104 2.26 12.31 -9.51
N VAL A 105 2.72 11.64 -8.44
CA VAL A 105 4.09 11.11 -8.35
C VAL A 105 4.32 10.07 -9.43
N ALA A 106 3.45 9.07 -9.59
CA ALA A 106 3.59 8.02 -10.60
C ALA A 106 3.73 8.58 -12.03
N ALA A 107 2.97 9.63 -12.38
CA ALA A 107 3.07 10.28 -13.68
C ALA A 107 4.41 10.98 -13.91
N GLY A 108 5.06 11.45 -12.85
CA GLY A 108 6.38 12.09 -12.87
C GLY A 108 7.57 11.13 -12.86
N LEU A 109 7.36 9.86 -12.49
CA LEU A 109 8.45 8.87 -12.43
C LEU A 109 8.91 8.44 -13.84
N PRO A 110 10.21 8.16 -14.05
CA PRO A 110 10.72 7.66 -15.32
C PRO A 110 10.04 6.37 -15.81
N SER A 111 9.76 5.45 -14.89
CA SER A 111 9.13 4.15 -15.18
C SER A 111 7.62 4.24 -15.47
N ARG A 112 6.98 5.36 -15.08
CA ARG A 112 5.53 5.59 -15.17
C ARG A 112 4.72 4.37 -14.71
N PRO A 113 4.87 3.97 -13.44
CA PRO A 113 4.25 2.75 -12.95
C PRO A 113 2.74 2.79 -13.11
N ARG A 114 2.15 1.62 -13.39
CA ARG A 114 0.70 1.47 -13.29
C ARG A 114 0.30 1.60 -11.82
N VAL A 115 -0.79 2.31 -11.53
CA VAL A 115 -1.33 2.41 -10.17
C VAL A 115 -2.60 1.57 -10.05
N ILE A 116 -2.69 0.75 -9.00
CA ILE A 116 -3.88 0.00 -8.61
C ILE A 116 -4.26 0.43 -7.19
N SER A 117 -5.47 0.95 -7.03
CA SER A 117 -6.08 1.17 -5.72
C SER A 117 -6.97 -0.01 -5.35
N LEU A 118 -6.79 -0.57 -4.16
CA LEU A 118 -7.61 -1.64 -3.57
C LEU A 118 -8.52 -0.98 -2.52
N ASP A 119 -9.80 -0.84 -2.81
CA ASP A 119 -10.75 -0.09 -1.96
C ASP A 119 -11.97 -0.94 -1.58
N PRO A 120 -11.79 -2.12 -0.97
CA PRO A 120 -12.91 -2.99 -0.66
C PRO A 120 -13.70 -2.42 0.54
N SER A 121 -15.01 -2.38 0.39
CA SER A 121 -15.99 -2.05 1.44
C SER A 121 -16.73 -3.28 1.96
N THR A 122 -16.58 -4.42 1.27
CA THR A 122 -17.16 -5.70 1.66
C THR A 122 -16.12 -6.81 1.62
N LEU A 123 -16.39 -7.91 2.31
CA LEU A 123 -15.54 -9.11 2.25
C LEU A 123 -15.47 -9.68 0.82
N GLY A 124 -16.56 -9.63 0.06
CA GLY A 124 -16.59 -10.08 -1.33
C GLY A 124 -15.68 -9.24 -2.23
N GLU A 125 -15.66 -7.92 -2.04
CA GLU A 125 -14.74 -7.03 -2.76
C GLU A 125 -13.28 -7.28 -2.36
N MET A 126 -13.01 -7.52 -1.07
CA MET A 126 -11.66 -7.88 -0.60
C MET A 126 -11.16 -9.17 -1.26
N LEU A 127 -12.03 -10.17 -1.42
CA LEU A 127 -11.71 -11.41 -2.13
C LEU A 127 -11.52 -11.14 -3.64
N ALA A 128 -12.34 -10.30 -4.25
CA ALA A 128 -12.16 -9.90 -5.66
C ALA A 128 -10.84 -9.16 -5.91
N ASP A 129 -10.32 -8.41 -4.94
CA ASP A 129 -9.01 -7.77 -5.03
C ASP A 129 -7.86 -8.79 -5.13
N VAL A 130 -8.02 -9.99 -4.56
CA VAL A 130 -7.05 -11.10 -4.72
C VAL A 130 -6.95 -11.51 -6.19
N GLU A 131 -8.09 -11.69 -6.87
CA GLU A 131 -8.15 -12.00 -8.29
C GLU A 131 -7.57 -10.87 -9.15
N ARG A 132 -7.97 -9.63 -8.85
CA ARG A 132 -7.50 -8.45 -9.58
C ARG A 132 -5.99 -8.29 -9.48
N LEU A 133 -5.42 -8.48 -8.29
CA LEU A 133 -3.97 -8.40 -8.09
C LEU A 133 -3.24 -9.60 -8.71
N GLY A 134 -3.82 -10.80 -8.61
CA GLY A 134 -3.32 -11.99 -9.29
C GLY A 134 -3.23 -11.79 -10.81
N ALA A 135 -4.26 -11.19 -11.43
CA ALA A 135 -4.24 -10.88 -12.85
C ALA A 135 -3.25 -9.76 -13.21
N ALA A 136 -3.20 -8.71 -12.39
CA ALA A 136 -2.29 -7.58 -12.56
C ALA A 136 -0.81 -7.97 -12.54
N THR A 137 -0.47 -9.05 -11.82
CA THR A 137 0.91 -9.50 -11.53
C THR A 137 1.27 -10.81 -12.22
N GLY A 138 0.32 -11.46 -12.91
CA GLY A 138 0.49 -12.78 -13.52
C GLY A 138 0.43 -13.95 -12.52
N ALA A 139 0.12 -13.70 -11.25
CA ALA A 139 0.03 -14.69 -10.18
C ALA A 139 -1.34 -15.41 -10.10
N HIS A 140 -2.01 -15.65 -11.25
CA HIS A 140 -3.36 -16.22 -11.32
C HIS A 140 -3.54 -17.49 -10.49
N ARG A 141 -2.63 -18.46 -10.63
CA ARG A 141 -2.71 -19.74 -9.90
C ARG A 141 -2.53 -19.57 -8.40
N ALA A 142 -1.76 -18.58 -7.95
CA ALA A 142 -1.60 -18.29 -6.54
C ALA A 142 -2.87 -17.64 -5.97
N ALA A 143 -3.48 -16.72 -6.72
CA ALA A 143 -4.76 -16.10 -6.37
C ALA A 143 -5.88 -17.15 -6.25
N GLU A 144 -6.02 -18.07 -7.22
CA GLU A 144 -7.00 -19.16 -7.18
C GLU A 144 -6.86 -20.01 -5.89
N ARG A 145 -5.63 -20.37 -5.52
CA ARG A 145 -5.36 -21.15 -4.30
C ARG A 145 -5.70 -20.36 -3.03
N LEU A 146 -5.26 -19.11 -2.96
CA LEU A 146 -5.49 -18.25 -1.80
C LEU A 146 -6.99 -18.03 -1.56
N LEU A 147 -7.77 -17.87 -2.63
CA LEU A 147 -9.23 -17.75 -2.54
C LEU A 147 -9.91 -19.03 -2.11
N ALA A 148 -9.49 -20.19 -2.63
CA ALA A 148 -10.01 -21.48 -2.19
C ALA A 148 -9.78 -21.68 -0.68
N ASP A 149 -8.57 -21.39 -0.20
CA ASP A 149 -8.22 -21.48 1.22
C ASP A 149 -9.01 -20.49 2.08
N ALA A 150 -9.21 -19.26 1.60
CA ALA A 150 -10.00 -18.24 2.29
C ALA A 150 -11.48 -18.65 2.42
N HIS A 151 -12.11 -19.10 1.34
CA HIS A 151 -13.50 -19.58 1.37
C HIS A 151 -13.66 -20.77 2.33
N ALA A 152 -12.76 -21.76 2.26
CA ALA A 152 -12.80 -22.91 3.16
C ALA A 152 -12.62 -22.53 4.65
N ARG A 153 -12.05 -21.36 4.96
CA ARG A 153 -11.96 -20.83 6.34
C ARG A 153 -13.23 -20.11 6.77
N LEU A 154 -13.92 -19.44 5.86
CA LEU A 154 -15.15 -18.69 6.14
C LEU A 154 -16.38 -19.60 6.31
N GLU A 155 -16.37 -20.77 5.68
CA GLU A 155 -17.44 -21.76 5.78
C GLU A 155 -17.34 -22.68 7.01
N ARG A 156 -16.31 -22.51 7.85
CA ARG A 156 -16.10 -23.26 9.10
C ARG A 156 -16.73 -22.55 10.29
#